data_AF-A0A4R4LYM5-F1
#
_entry.id   AF-A0A4R4LYM5-F1
#
_cell.length_a   1.000
_cell.length_b   1.000
_cell.length_c   1.000
_cell.angle_alpha   90.00
_cell.angle_beta   90.00
_cell.angle_gamma   90.00
#
_symmetry.space_group_name_H-M   'P 1'
#
loop_
_entity.id
_entity.type
_entity.pdbx_description
1 polymer ?
#
loop_
_entity_poly.entity_id
_entity_poly.type
_entity_poly.pdbx_seq_one_letter_code
_entity_poly.pdbx_strand_id
1 'polypeptide(L)'
;MPLAIDRNQKVVFAHRKNFVGKPTASGSVSWDYKGDEHVIVRPEDGRPAETWKVTCRECRQKLEFTVHSVAGARRRQARWRAIAWTGLAVLIASVVGCFVIGGAALAVLIPLAVAGAATGYYVGGIASDEMGVTGHGAGMPIVAKHSVTLIESRPAGMEELVCEKCGHEEPYRWGSHMRKGYVERQYRGAKARLDAHTCRAR
;
A
#
# COMPACT_ATOMS: atom_id res chain seq x y z
N MET A 1 1.98 -9.28 0.42
CA MET A 1 2.32 -9.67 -0.98
C MET A 1 2.70 -8.40 -1.74
N PRO A 2 3.50 -8.46 -2.81
CA PRO A 2 3.76 -7.29 -3.65
C PRO A 2 2.45 -6.68 -4.13
N LEU A 3 2.34 -5.35 -4.13
CA LEU A 3 1.28 -4.68 -4.90
C LEU A 3 1.44 -5.09 -6.37
N ALA A 4 0.31 -5.47 -6.99
CA ALA A 4 0.28 -5.72 -8.43
C ALA A 4 0.53 -4.40 -9.16
N ILE A 5 1.52 -4.40 -10.05
CA ILE A 5 1.90 -3.22 -10.85
C ILE A 5 1.55 -3.49 -12.30
N ASP A 6 0.56 -2.75 -12.80
CA ASP A 6 0.06 -2.82 -14.16
C ASP A 6 0.52 -1.60 -14.99
N ARG A 7 0.52 -1.73 -16.32
CA ARG A 7 0.89 -0.64 -17.24
C ARG A 7 -0.10 0.52 -17.16
N ASN A 8 -1.40 0.21 -17.16
CA ASN A 8 -2.48 1.17 -16.96
C ASN A 8 -2.98 1.00 -15.53
N GLN A 9 -2.50 1.84 -14.62
CA GLN A 9 -2.75 1.67 -13.19
C GLN A 9 -3.75 2.72 -12.70
N LYS A 10 -4.81 2.27 -12.04
CA LYS A 10 -5.70 3.17 -11.30
C LYS A 10 -5.05 3.60 -9.98
N VAL A 11 -5.10 4.89 -9.68
CA VAL A 11 -4.58 5.48 -8.46
C VAL A 11 -5.59 6.46 -7.87
N VAL A 12 -5.59 6.62 -6.56
CA VAL A 12 -6.24 7.75 -5.89
C VAL A 12 -5.18 8.80 -5.60
N PHE A 13 -5.38 10.00 -6.12
CA PHE A 13 -4.66 11.18 -5.68
C PHE A 13 -5.53 11.89 -4.63
N ALA A 14 -5.05 12.02 -3.40
CA ALA A 14 -5.83 12.60 -2.32
C ALA A 14 -5.17 13.80 -1.64
N HIS A 15 -6.00 14.72 -1.19
CA HIS A 15 -5.63 15.89 -0.42
C HIS A 15 -6.10 15.74 1.03
N ARG A 16 -5.21 16.00 1.98
CA ARG A 16 -5.51 15.98 3.41
C ARG A 16 -6.32 17.19 3.82
N LYS A 17 -7.50 16.98 4.41
CA LYS A 17 -8.43 18.05 4.81
C LYS A 17 -8.16 18.60 6.21
N ASN A 18 -7.62 17.78 7.13
CA ASN A 18 -7.32 18.21 8.49
C ASN A 18 -5.83 18.56 8.69
N PHE A 19 -5.59 19.57 9.53
CA PHE A 19 -4.25 19.99 9.93
C PHE A 19 -3.75 19.23 11.16
N VAL A 20 -4.67 18.92 12.09
CA VAL A 20 -4.42 18.11 13.28
C VAL A 20 -5.04 16.73 13.06
N GLY A 21 -4.23 15.70 13.26
CA GLY A 21 -4.68 14.32 13.09
C GLY A 21 -5.70 13.94 14.17
N LYS A 22 -6.70 13.14 13.81
CA LYS A 22 -7.73 12.70 14.74
C LYS A 22 -7.25 11.45 15.46
N PRO A 23 -7.34 11.37 16.79
CA PRO A 23 -7.02 10.16 17.51
C PRO A 23 -7.94 9.02 17.06
N THR A 24 -7.35 7.88 16.74
CA THR A 24 -8.04 6.62 16.48
C THR A 24 -7.69 5.61 17.56
N ALA A 25 -8.46 4.52 17.64
CA ALA A 25 -8.22 3.46 18.61
C ALA A 25 -6.74 3.01 18.58
N SER A 26 -6.23 2.56 19.73
CA SER A 26 -4.86 2.05 19.89
C SER A 26 -3.73 3.09 19.82
N GLY A 27 -4.02 4.38 20.10
CA GLY A 27 -2.98 5.43 20.10
C GLY A 27 -2.49 5.81 18.70
N SER A 28 -3.30 5.53 17.68
CA SER A 28 -3.00 5.88 16.30
C SER A 28 -3.60 7.24 15.94
N VAL A 29 -3.08 7.86 14.87
CA VAL A 29 -3.57 9.14 14.35
C VAL A 29 -4.10 8.90 12.93
N SER A 30 -5.31 9.38 12.68
CA SER A 30 -5.96 9.33 11.38
C SER A 30 -6.07 10.71 10.74
N TRP A 31 -6.14 10.69 9.41
CA TRP A 31 -6.21 11.88 8.58
C TRP A 31 -7.37 11.76 7.62
N ASP A 32 -8.11 12.85 7.45
CA ASP A 32 -9.20 12.92 6.49
C ASP A 32 -8.61 13.25 5.13
N TYR A 33 -8.82 12.36 4.17
CA TYR A 33 -8.40 12.56 2.79
C TYR A 33 -9.63 12.71 1.90
N LYS A 34 -9.56 13.67 0.97
CA LYS A 34 -10.49 13.76 -0.15
C LYS A 34 -9.68 13.58 -1.43
N GLY A 35 -10.01 12.56 -2.22
CA GLY A 35 -9.24 12.21 -3.40
C GLY A 35 -10.08 12.05 -4.65
N ASP A 36 -9.37 12.13 -5.76
CA ASP A 36 -9.87 11.90 -7.11
C ASP A 36 -9.17 10.66 -7.69
N GLU A 37 -9.91 9.88 -8.46
CA GLU A 37 -9.32 8.76 -9.19
C GLU A 37 -8.60 9.24 -10.46
N HIS A 38 -7.45 8.64 -10.73
CA HIS A 38 -6.67 8.86 -11.93
C HIS A 38 -6.21 7.53 -12.51
N VAL A 39 -5.99 7.50 -13.83
CA VAL A 39 -5.29 6.41 -14.50
C VAL A 39 -3.92 6.92 -14.90
N ILE A 40 -2.87 6.29 -14.38
CA ILE A 40 -1.49 6.54 -14.82
C ILE A 40 -1.10 5.50 -15.86
N VAL A 41 -0.52 5.97 -16.96
CA VAL A 41 0.08 5.11 -17.99
C VAL A 41 1.57 5.06 -17.70
N ARG A 42 2.09 3.86 -17.44
CA ARG A 42 3.52 3.64 -17.19
C ARG A 42 4.29 3.59 -18.51
N PRO A 43 5.53 4.09 -18.54
CA PRO A 43 6.39 3.92 -19.69
C PRO A 43 6.70 2.44 -19.93
N GLU A 44 7.06 2.12 -21.17
CA GLU A 44 7.50 0.77 -21.54
C GLU A 44 8.79 0.37 -20.82
N ASP A 45 8.97 -0.93 -20.61
CA ASP A 45 10.18 -1.44 -19.98
C ASP A 45 11.41 -1.09 -20.83
N GLY A 46 12.47 -0.59 -20.17
CA GLY A 46 13.66 -0.08 -20.84
C GLY A 46 13.62 1.42 -21.15
N ARG A 47 12.45 2.05 -21.14
CA ARG A 47 12.34 3.51 -21.25
C ARG A 47 12.62 4.19 -19.89
N PRO A 48 13.12 5.43 -19.89
CA PRO A 48 13.30 6.21 -18.66
C PRO A 48 11.94 6.43 -17.98
N ALA A 49 11.99 6.75 -16.68
CA ALA A 49 10.79 7.12 -15.94
C ALA A 49 10.20 8.42 -16.50
N GLU A 50 8.87 8.53 -16.49
CA GLU A 50 8.15 9.68 -17.06
C GLU A 50 7.50 10.52 -15.96
N THR A 51 7.36 11.82 -16.22
CA THR A 51 6.73 12.75 -15.27
C THR A 51 5.22 12.77 -15.46
N TRP A 52 4.50 12.42 -14.39
CA TRP A 52 3.06 12.60 -14.28
C TRP A 52 2.74 13.87 -13.49
N LYS A 53 2.05 14.82 -14.12
CA LYS A 53 1.66 16.08 -13.50
C LYS A 53 0.19 16.06 -13.15
N VAL A 54 -0.14 16.48 -11.92
CA VAL A 54 -1.54 16.58 -11.45
C VAL A 54 -1.73 17.88 -10.70
N THR A 55 -2.90 18.51 -10.89
CA THR A 55 -3.27 19.71 -10.14
C THR A 55 -4.27 19.31 -9.07
N CYS A 56 -3.95 19.60 -7.81
CA CYS A 56 -4.86 19.30 -6.71
C CYS A 56 -6.11 20.19 -6.80
N ARG A 57 -7.31 19.60 -6.83
CA ARG A 57 -8.57 20.36 -6.89
C ARG A 57 -8.84 21.19 -5.64
N GLU A 58 -8.35 20.76 -4.48
CA GLU A 58 -8.62 21.39 -3.20
C GLU A 58 -7.72 22.62 -2.95
N CYS A 59 -6.41 22.53 -3.23
CA CYS A 59 -5.46 23.62 -2.97
C CYS A 59 -4.86 24.25 -4.24
N ARG A 60 -5.21 23.76 -5.43
CA ARG A 60 -4.72 24.21 -6.75
C ARG A 60 -3.20 24.09 -6.95
N GLN A 61 -2.49 23.44 -6.04
CA GLN A 61 -1.06 23.19 -6.19
C GLN A 61 -0.82 22.19 -7.33
N LYS A 62 0.11 22.54 -8.23
CA LYS A 62 0.61 21.64 -9.26
C LYS A 62 1.66 20.73 -8.63
N LEU A 63 1.50 19.43 -8.80
CA LEU A 63 2.39 18.41 -8.27
C LEU A 63 2.93 17.59 -9.43
N GLU A 64 4.19 17.19 -9.29
CA GLU A 64 4.88 16.36 -10.26
C GLU A 64 5.34 15.07 -9.57
N PHE A 65 5.02 13.97 -10.22
CA PHE A 65 5.38 12.63 -9.80
C PHE A 65 6.20 11.98 -10.90
N THR A 66 7.16 11.15 -10.53
CA THR A 66 7.92 10.32 -11.45
C THR A 66 7.33 8.92 -11.45
N VAL A 67 6.84 8.47 -12.61
CA VAL A 67 6.23 7.16 -12.83
C VAL A 67 7.26 6.25 -13.49
N HIS A 68 7.60 5.17 -12.79
CA HIS A 68 8.50 4.15 -13.31
C HIS A 68 7.72 3.12 -14.14
N SER A 69 8.41 2.52 -15.12
CA SER A 69 7.94 1.35 -15.86
C SER A 69 7.64 0.17 -14.92
N VAL A 70 6.93 -0.85 -15.42
CA VAL A 70 6.57 -2.02 -14.61
C VAL A 70 7.82 -2.75 -14.11
N ALA A 71 8.80 -3.01 -14.99
CA ALA A 71 10.06 -3.60 -14.59
C ALA A 71 10.85 -2.69 -13.64
N GLY A 72 10.85 -1.37 -13.86
CA GLY A 72 11.48 -0.39 -12.98
C GLY A 72 10.92 -0.43 -11.56
N ALA A 73 9.59 -0.42 -11.44
CA ALA A 73 8.88 -0.55 -10.17
C ALA A 73 9.20 -1.88 -9.46
N ARG A 74 9.17 -3.00 -10.18
CA ARG A 74 9.51 -4.33 -9.62
C ARG A 74 10.95 -4.40 -9.11
N ARG A 75 11.91 -3.81 -9.82
CA ARG A 75 13.31 -3.73 -9.36
C ARG A 75 13.44 -2.90 -8.07
N ARG A 76 12.72 -1.78 -7.96
CA ARG A 76 12.67 -0.98 -6.73
C ARG A 76 12.09 -1.77 -5.56
N GLN A 77 10.94 -2.43 -5.77
CA GLN A 77 10.34 -3.31 -4.77
C GLN A 77 11.31 -4.42 -4.32
N ALA A 78 12.03 -5.04 -5.25
CA ALA A 78 13.03 -6.06 -4.93
C ALA A 78 14.19 -5.51 -4.08
N ARG A 79 14.69 -4.31 -4.40
CA ARG A 79 15.73 -3.62 -3.60
C ARG A 79 15.25 -3.35 -2.18
N TRP A 80 14.05 -2.79 -2.00
CA TRP A 80 13.50 -2.54 -0.67
C TRP A 80 13.29 -3.82 0.12
N ARG A 81 12.81 -4.90 -0.52
CA ARG A 81 12.71 -6.21 0.12
C ARG A 81 14.07 -6.75 0.55
N ALA A 82 15.09 -6.63 -0.30
CA ALA A 82 16.44 -7.08 0.05
C ALA A 82 16.97 -6.34 1.29
N ILE A 83 16.74 -5.03 1.38
CA ILE A 83 17.12 -4.23 2.56
C ILE A 83 16.32 -4.68 3.79
N ALA A 84 15.00 -4.88 3.67
CA ALA A 84 14.17 -5.36 4.77
C ALA A 84 14.61 -6.75 5.28
N TRP A 85 14.93 -7.67 4.37
CA TRP A 85 15.47 -9.00 4.70
C TRP A 85 16.83 -8.92 5.38
N THR A 86 17.69 -7.99 4.97
CA THR A 86 18.98 -7.75 5.63
C THR A 86 18.79 -7.28 7.07
N GLY A 87 17.87 -6.32 7.30
CA GLY A 87 17.52 -5.87 8.66
C GLY A 87 16.99 -7.01 9.54
N LEU A 88 16.15 -7.88 8.98
CA LEU A 88 15.65 -9.07 9.68
C LEU A 88 16.78 -10.07 10.00
N ALA A 89 17.70 -10.30 9.06
CA ALA A 89 18.84 -11.20 9.28
C ALA A 89 19.75 -10.68 10.42
N VAL A 90 20.01 -9.36 10.46
CA VAL A 90 20.76 -8.72 11.56
C VAL A 90 20.03 -8.94 12.89
N LEU A 91 18.72 -8.69 12.95
CA LEU A 91 17.92 -8.93 14.16
C LEU A 91 18.06 -10.38 14.64
N ILE A 92 17.87 -11.37 13.75
CA ILE A 92 17.95 -12.79 14.11
C ILE A 92 19.35 -13.13 14.63
N ALA A 93 20.40 -12.70 13.91
CA ALA A 93 21.78 -12.96 14.31
C ALA A 93 22.12 -12.34 15.68
N SER A 94 21.67 -11.11 15.93
CA SER A 94 21.87 -10.42 17.21
C SER A 94 21.15 -11.13 18.36
N VAL A 95 19.90 -11.57 18.15
CA VAL A 95 19.13 -12.31 19.16
C VAL A 95 19.80 -13.64 19.48
N VAL A 96 20.20 -14.43 18.47
CA VAL A 96 20.92 -15.69 18.67
C VAL A 96 22.25 -15.44 19.39
N GLY A 97 22.99 -14.40 19.00
CA GLY A 97 24.24 -14.01 19.65
C GLY A 97 24.07 -13.72 21.15
N CYS A 98 22.96 -13.07 21.54
CA CYS A 98 22.67 -12.79 22.95
C CYS A 98 22.54 -14.08 23.79
N PHE A 99 21.97 -15.14 23.21
CA PHE A 99 21.82 -16.44 23.89
C PHE A 99 23.12 -17.25 23.96
N VAL A 100 24.02 -17.07 22.98
CA VAL A 100 25.23 -17.89 22.86
C VAL A 100 26.45 -17.28 23.57
N ILE A 101 26.67 -15.97 23.44
CA ILE A 101 27.94 -15.34 23.81
C ILE A 101 27.93 -14.80 25.25
N GLY A 102 26.79 -14.30 25.74
CA GLY A 102 26.65 -13.72 27.08
C GLY A 102 27.61 -12.54 27.37
N GLY A 103 27.55 -12.02 28.60
CA GLY A 103 28.53 -11.06 29.12
C GLY A 103 28.63 -9.73 28.36
N ALA A 104 29.86 -9.21 28.21
CA ALA A 104 30.13 -7.88 27.65
C ALA A 104 29.65 -7.71 26.18
N ALA A 105 29.50 -8.79 25.42
CA ALA A 105 28.99 -8.75 24.05
C ALA A 105 27.52 -8.27 23.98
N LEU A 106 26.74 -8.43 25.06
CA LEU A 106 25.34 -7.98 25.11
C LEU A 106 25.19 -6.47 24.87
N ALA A 107 26.18 -5.67 25.29
CA ALA A 107 26.18 -4.22 25.09
C ALA A 107 26.19 -3.82 23.61
N VAL A 108 26.67 -4.69 22.71
CA VAL A 108 26.69 -4.46 21.26
C VAL A 108 25.50 -5.16 20.59
N LEU A 109 25.18 -6.38 21.03
CA LEU A 109 24.15 -7.19 20.39
C LEU A 109 22.73 -6.65 20.60
N ILE A 110 22.42 -6.09 21.77
CA ILE A 110 21.10 -5.50 22.05
C ILE A 110 20.81 -4.30 21.13
N PRO A 111 21.68 -3.28 21.01
CA PRO A 111 21.48 -2.19 20.06
C PRO A 111 21.34 -2.66 18.61
N LEU A 112 22.11 -3.66 18.18
CA LEU A 112 22.01 -4.22 16.83
C LEU A 112 20.65 -4.91 16.61
N ALA A 113 20.12 -5.64 17.59
CA ALA A 113 18.80 -6.22 17.51
C ALA A 113 17.71 -5.14 17.34
N VAL A 114 17.77 -4.06 18.13
CA VAL A 114 16.84 -2.94 18.03
C VAL A 114 16.94 -2.25 16.67
N ALA A 115 18.16 -1.97 16.19
CA ALA A 115 18.39 -1.38 14.88
C ALA A 115 17.90 -2.28 13.73
N GLY A 116 18.14 -3.59 13.82
CA GLY A 116 17.68 -4.58 12.86
C GLY A 116 16.15 -4.65 12.81
N ALA A 117 15.49 -4.67 13.98
CA ALA A 117 14.03 -4.65 14.09
C ALA A 117 13.42 -3.37 13.50
N ALA A 118 13.94 -2.20 13.90
CA ALA A 118 13.47 -0.91 13.39
C ALA A 118 13.64 -0.81 11.87
N THR A 119 14.80 -1.21 11.35
CA THR A 119 15.09 -1.22 9.91
C THR A 119 14.17 -2.17 9.16
N GLY A 120 14.05 -3.42 9.64
CA GLY A 120 13.19 -4.43 9.02
C GLY A 120 11.72 -4.01 8.97
N TYR A 121 11.21 -3.44 10.07
CA TYR A 121 9.84 -2.93 10.16
C TYR A 121 9.61 -1.75 9.22
N TYR A 122 10.44 -0.71 9.32
CA TYR A 122 10.29 0.53 8.55
C TYR A 122 10.46 0.29 7.05
N VAL A 123 11.52 -0.40 6.65
CA VAL A 123 11.79 -0.69 5.24
C VAL A 123 10.84 -1.75 4.70
N GLY A 124 10.39 -2.69 5.54
CA GLY A 124 9.34 -3.64 5.18
C GLY A 124 8.05 -2.95 4.77
N GLY A 125 7.64 -1.91 5.51
CA GLY A 125 6.49 -1.07 5.16
C GLY A 125 6.70 -0.30 3.85
N ILE A 126 7.88 0.29 3.64
CA ILE A 126 8.20 0.95 2.36
C ILE A 126 8.16 -0.07 1.20
N ALA A 127 8.66 -1.29 1.42
CA ALA A 127 8.67 -2.33 0.42
C ALA A 127 7.27 -2.86 0.07
N SER A 128 6.32 -2.83 1.01
CA SER A 128 4.92 -3.17 0.75
C SER A 128 4.22 -2.08 -0.05
N ASP A 129 4.54 -0.82 0.26
CA ASP A 129 3.82 0.35 -0.28
C ASP A 129 4.48 0.93 -1.55
N GLU A 130 5.66 0.43 -1.95
CA GLU A 130 6.38 0.85 -3.15
C GLU A 130 5.57 0.51 -4.41
N MET A 131 4.94 1.55 -4.94
CA MET A 131 4.09 1.50 -6.13
C MET A 131 4.84 1.89 -7.42
N GLY A 132 6.13 2.18 -7.38
CA GLY A 132 6.87 2.66 -8.55
C GLY A 132 6.41 4.05 -9.02
N VAL A 133 5.87 4.85 -8.11
CA VAL A 133 5.60 6.28 -8.28
C VAL A 133 6.36 6.99 -7.19
N THR A 134 7.18 7.98 -7.55
CA THR A 134 7.95 8.78 -6.59
C THR A 134 7.61 10.26 -6.74
N GLY A 135 7.75 11.03 -5.66
CA GLY A 135 7.37 12.44 -5.64
C GLY A 135 6.85 12.86 -4.27
N HIS A 136 6.50 14.12 -4.12
CA HIS A 136 6.06 14.66 -2.84
C HIS A 136 4.70 14.06 -2.45
N GLY A 137 4.70 13.16 -1.45
CA GLY A 137 3.50 12.44 -1.02
C GLY A 137 3.34 11.02 -1.58
N ALA A 138 4.25 10.56 -2.44
CA ALA A 138 4.27 9.17 -2.89
C ALA A 138 5.24 8.36 -2.00
N GLY A 139 4.70 7.43 -1.20
CA GLY A 139 5.47 6.49 -0.38
C GLY A 139 5.35 6.65 1.15
N MET A 140 4.84 7.79 1.64
CA MET A 140 4.51 7.97 3.07
C MET A 140 3.21 8.75 3.25
N PRO A 141 2.05 8.07 3.09
CA PRO A 141 0.75 8.74 3.14
C PRO A 141 0.41 9.28 4.52
N ILE A 142 1.05 8.81 5.59
CA ILE A 142 0.66 9.12 6.98
C ILE A 142 0.87 10.60 7.34
N VAL A 143 1.76 11.34 6.69
CA VAL A 143 2.05 12.74 7.07
C VAL A 143 1.98 13.74 5.93
N ALA A 144 1.85 13.26 4.69
CA ALA A 144 1.87 14.13 3.52
C ALA A 144 0.52 14.84 3.32
N LYS A 145 0.59 16.11 2.93
CA LYS A 145 -0.59 16.92 2.57
C LYS A 145 -1.29 16.38 1.32
N HIS A 146 -0.52 15.80 0.41
CA HIS A 146 -1.00 15.08 -0.75
C HIS A 146 -0.54 13.64 -0.65
N SER A 147 -1.39 12.68 -0.99
CA SER A 147 -1.02 11.27 -1.05
C SER A 147 -1.40 10.71 -2.41
N VAL A 148 -0.57 9.78 -2.89
CA VAL A 148 -0.90 8.93 -4.03
C VAL A 148 -0.94 7.51 -3.52
N THR A 149 -2.07 6.84 -3.73
CA THR A 149 -2.24 5.43 -3.38
C THR A 149 -2.67 4.65 -4.59
N LEU A 150 -2.19 3.40 -4.71
CA LEU A 150 -2.71 2.49 -5.71
C LEU A 150 -4.12 2.08 -5.33
N ILE A 151 -5.03 2.12 -6.30
CA ILE A 151 -6.22 1.30 -6.24
C ILE A 151 -5.72 -0.07 -6.69
N GLU A 152 -5.67 -1.03 -5.77
CA GLU A 152 -5.37 -2.41 -6.14
C GLU A 152 -6.30 -2.82 -7.26
N SER A 153 -5.75 -3.33 -8.36
CA SER A 153 -6.54 -3.87 -9.45
C SER A 153 -7.35 -5.04 -8.91
N ARG A 154 -8.66 -5.07 -9.16
CA ARG A 154 -9.52 -6.16 -8.70
C ARG A 154 -8.98 -7.49 -9.26
N PRO A 155 -8.81 -8.55 -8.45
CA PRO A 155 -8.32 -9.82 -8.95
C PRO A 155 -9.17 -10.29 -10.13
N ALA A 156 -8.52 -10.83 -11.17
CA ALA A 156 -9.23 -11.33 -12.34
C ALA A 156 -10.31 -12.36 -11.91
N GLY A 157 -11.52 -12.20 -12.43
CA GLY A 157 -12.68 -13.05 -12.10
C GLY A 157 -13.47 -12.65 -10.87
N MET A 158 -13.12 -11.55 -10.19
CA MET A 158 -14.00 -10.91 -9.22
C MET A 158 -14.62 -9.69 -9.90
N GLU A 159 -15.90 -9.72 -10.20
CA GLU A 159 -16.60 -8.59 -10.80
C GLU A 159 -17.26 -7.71 -9.73
N GLU A 160 -17.87 -6.59 -10.14
CA GLU A 160 -18.65 -5.79 -9.21
C GLU A 160 -19.93 -6.52 -8.87
N LEU A 161 -20.22 -6.66 -7.58
CA LEU A 161 -21.40 -7.37 -7.12
C LEU A 161 -22.57 -6.38 -7.07
N VAL A 162 -23.06 -6.00 -8.26
CA VAL A 162 -24.23 -5.13 -8.42
C VAL A 162 -25.39 -5.94 -8.95
N CYS A 163 -26.55 -5.81 -8.32
CA CYS A 163 -27.77 -6.38 -8.88
C CYS A 163 -28.21 -5.55 -10.09
N GLU A 164 -28.25 -6.16 -11.27
CA GLU A 164 -28.66 -5.49 -12.52
C GLU A 164 -30.08 -4.90 -12.47
N LYS A 165 -30.96 -5.46 -11.63
CA LYS A 165 -32.38 -5.06 -11.57
C LYS A 165 -32.62 -3.83 -10.70
N CYS A 166 -31.96 -3.71 -9.56
CA CYS A 166 -32.21 -2.65 -8.57
C CYS A 166 -31.00 -1.77 -8.28
N GLY A 167 -29.83 -2.09 -8.83
CA GLY A 167 -28.58 -1.37 -8.57
C GLY A 167 -28.03 -1.58 -7.15
N HIS A 168 -28.53 -2.55 -6.39
CA HIS A 168 -27.98 -2.87 -5.06
C HIS A 168 -26.55 -3.37 -5.20
N GLU A 169 -25.61 -2.66 -4.59
CA GLU A 169 -24.21 -3.07 -4.49
C GLU A 169 -24.00 -3.86 -3.21
N GLU A 170 -23.48 -5.07 -3.31
CA GLU A 170 -23.17 -5.90 -2.14
C GLU A 170 -21.70 -5.70 -1.74
N PRO A 171 -21.42 -5.01 -0.62
CA PRO A 171 -20.05 -4.73 -0.22
C PRO A 171 -19.36 -6.00 0.29
N TYR A 172 -18.07 -6.12 0.00
CA TYR A 172 -17.21 -7.13 0.61
C TYR A 172 -15.87 -6.54 1.02
N ARG A 173 -15.32 -7.01 2.15
CA ARG A 173 -14.10 -6.43 2.71
C ARG A 173 -12.88 -6.85 1.89
N TRP A 174 -12.23 -5.86 1.30
CA TRP A 174 -10.98 -5.99 0.56
C TRP A 174 -9.71 -5.88 1.41
N GLY A 175 -9.78 -5.15 2.53
CA GLY A 175 -8.61 -4.66 3.27
C GLY A 175 -7.70 -5.70 3.95
N SER A 176 -7.85 -7.00 3.70
CA SER A 176 -6.92 -8.02 4.20
C SER A 176 -6.50 -9.04 3.13
N HIS A 177 -6.18 -8.54 1.93
CA HIS A 177 -5.53 -9.30 0.84
C HIS A 177 -4.25 -10.06 1.29
N MET A 178 -3.69 -9.72 2.46
CA MET A 178 -2.58 -10.43 3.10
C MET A 178 -2.86 -11.92 3.39
N ARG A 179 -4.14 -12.35 3.47
CA ARG A 179 -4.50 -13.77 3.69
C ARG A 179 -4.92 -14.44 2.39
N LYS A 180 -4.15 -15.44 1.93
CA LYS A 180 -4.46 -16.24 0.74
C LYS A 180 -5.90 -16.77 0.79
N GLY A 181 -6.67 -16.52 -0.26
CA GLY A 181 -8.07 -16.93 -0.39
C GLY A 181 -9.06 -16.21 0.53
N TYR A 182 -8.64 -15.27 1.38
CA TYR A 182 -9.58 -14.51 2.22
C TYR A 182 -10.51 -13.64 1.37
N VAL A 183 -9.96 -12.88 0.43
CA VAL A 183 -10.74 -12.02 -0.47
C VAL A 183 -11.69 -12.86 -1.34
N GLU A 184 -11.23 -14.01 -1.86
CA GLU A 184 -12.08 -14.95 -2.60
C GLU A 184 -13.24 -15.50 -1.75
N ARG A 185 -13.01 -15.80 -0.47
CA ARG A 185 -14.07 -16.25 0.45
C ARG A 185 -15.06 -15.12 0.73
N GLN A 186 -14.58 -13.91 0.98
CA GLN A 186 -15.43 -12.73 1.18
C GLN A 186 -16.26 -12.43 -0.06
N TYR A 187 -15.64 -12.50 -1.24
CA TYR A 187 -16.30 -12.34 -2.54
C TYR A 187 -17.38 -13.39 -2.75
N ARG A 188 -17.07 -14.69 -2.56
CA ARG A 188 -18.06 -15.77 -2.68
C ARG A 188 -19.23 -15.59 -1.71
N GLY A 189 -18.94 -15.20 -0.46
CA GLY A 189 -19.98 -14.93 0.52
C GLY A 189 -20.87 -13.74 0.16
N ALA A 190 -20.28 -12.66 -0.37
CA ALA A 190 -21.03 -11.52 -0.87
C ALA A 190 -21.84 -11.86 -2.12
N LYS A 191 -21.27 -12.60 -3.07
CA LYS A 191 -21.99 -13.07 -4.25
C LYS A 191 -23.21 -13.90 -3.86
N ALA A 192 -23.07 -14.84 -2.93
CA ALA A 192 -24.20 -15.62 -2.42
C ALA A 192 -25.29 -14.74 -1.77
N ARG A 193 -24.92 -13.66 -1.06
CA ARG A 193 -25.89 -12.71 -0.50
C ARG A 193 -26.58 -11.88 -1.58
N LEU A 194 -25.85 -11.48 -2.62
CA LEU A 194 -26.41 -10.78 -3.78
C LEU A 194 -27.38 -11.68 -4.55
N ASP A 195 -27.01 -12.95 -4.75
CA ASP A 195 -27.84 -13.95 -5.44
C ASP A 195 -29.13 -14.25 -4.64
N ALA A 196 -29.04 -14.24 -3.30
CA ALA A 196 -30.19 -14.41 -2.42
C ALA A 196 -30.99 -13.11 -2.19
N HIS A 197 -30.49 -11.96 -2.65
CA HIS A 197 -31.14 -10.68 -2.40
C HIS A 197 -32.44 -10.60 -3.22
N THR A 198 -33.52 -10.17 -2.56
CA THR A 198 -34.81 -9.95 -3.20
C THR A 198 -34.89 -8.50 -3.65
N CYS A 199 -34.92 -8.28 -4.97
CA CYS A 199 -35.08 -6.94 -5.54
C CYS A 199 -36.39 -6.32 -5.04
N ARG A 200 -36.29 -5.25 -4.24
CA ARG A 200 -37.40 -4.32 -4.08
C ARG A 200 -37.24 -3.27 -5.17
N ALA A 201 -38.12 -3.30 -6.18
CA ALA A 201 -38.17 -2.25 -7.18
C ALA A 201 -38.32 -0.90 -6.46
N ARG A 202 -37.53 0.09 -6.87
CA ARG A 202 -37.70 1.48 -6.44
C ARG A 202 -38.92 2.09 -7.10
#